data_AF-A0A2V7I277-F1
#
_entry.id   AF-A0A2V7I277-F1
#
_cell.length_a   1.000
_cell.length_b   1.000
_cell.length_c   1.000
_cell.angle_alpha   90.00
_cell.angle_beta   90.00
_cell.angle_gamma   90.00
#
_symmetry.space_group_name_H-M   'P 1'
#
loop_
_entity.id
_entity.type
_entity.pdbx_description
1 polymer ?
#
loop_
_entity_poly.entity_id
_entity_poly.type
_entity_poly.pdbx_seq_one_letter_code
_entity_poly.pdbx_strand_id
1 'polypeptide(L)'
;MEFHWPPSLPFGEASTGPTGGRPTWTDTWVPLQPTEAERRMDPRVVAASDDEVVVLWRQRGLSPAGDRFDGPVLGLYRVREGKLARAQMFYFDTAELARFLATADP
;
A
#
# COMPACT_ATOMS: atom_id res chain seq x y z
N MET A 1 10.87 7.26 10.27
CA MET A 1 10.38 6.83 8.94
C MET A 1 8.88 7.05 8.93
N GLU A 2 8.38 7.79 7.94
CA GLU A 2 6.97 8.18 7.86
C GLU A 2 6.27 7.45 6.70
N PHE A 3 5.06 6.95 6.95
CA PHE A 3 4.20 6.35 5.94
C PHE A 3 2.89 7.13 5.86
N HIS A 4 2.53 7.54 4.65
CA HIS A 4 1.28 8.25 4.38
C HIS A 4 0.47 7.45 3.36
N TRP A 5 -0.65 6.94 3.83
CA TRP A 5 -1.67 6.26 3.03
C TRP A 5 -2.86 7.21 2.82
N PRO A 6 -3.70 6.98 1.80
CA PRO A 6 -4.95 7.71 1.66
C PRO A 6 -5.81 7.57 2.94
N PRO A 7 -6.28 8.68 3.56
CA PRO A 7 -7.02 8.63 4.82
C PRO A 7 -8.33 7.84 4.78
N SER A 8 -8.89 7.63 3.58
CA SER A 8 -10.11 6.84 3.36
C SER A 8 -9.89 5.33 3.52
N LEU A 9 -8.65 4.85 3.64
CA LEU A 9 -8.35 3.43 3.81
C LEU A 9 -8.29 3.05 5.30
N PRO A 10 -8.56 1.78 5.66
CA PRO A 10 -8.53 1.31 7.04
C PRO A 10 -7.20 1.58 7.77
N PHE A 11 -6.10 1.60 7.02
CA PHE A 11 -4.72 1.85 7.45
C PHE A 11 -4.22 3.27 7.05
N GLY A 12 -5.15 4.20 6.75
CA GLY A 12 -4.91 5.51 6.15
C GLY A 12 -4.22 6.55 7.03
N GLU A 13 -4.29 6.43 8.35
CA GLU A 13 -3.67 7.40 9.26
C GLU A 13 -2.16 7.15 9.41
N ALA A 14 -1.40 8.25 9.46
CA ALA A 14 0.05 8.19 9.58
C ALA A 14 0.45 7.42 10.85
N SER A 15 1.09 6.27 10.69
CA SER A 15 1.51 5.43 11.80
C SER A 15 2.72 6.04 12.51
N THR A 16 2.48 6.82 13.55
CA THR A 16 3.50 7.24 14.52
C THR A 16 3.17 6.67 15.90
N GLY A 17 3.60 5.44 16.19
CA GLY A 17 3.50 4.84 17.54
C GLY A 17 2.33 3.85 17.75
N PRO A 18 2.18 3.30 18.99
CA PRO A 18 1.34 2.14 19.27
C PRO A 18 -0.14 2.45 18.97
N THR A 19 -0.71 1.67 18.07
CA THR A 19 -1.99 1.90 17.40
C THR A 19 -3.19 1.80 18.34
N GLY A 20 -4.05 2.83 18.33
CA GLY A 20 -5.43 2.71 18.77
C GLY A 20 -6.21 1.79 17.83
N GLY A 21 -6.12 0.47 18.02
CA GLY A 21 -7.05 -0.54 17.48
C GLY A 21 -7.19 -0.73 15.96
N ARG A 22 -6.60 0.12 15.11
CA ARG A 22 -6.69 0.00 13.64
C ARG A 22 -5.64 -0.96 13.06
N PRO A 23 -5.98 -1.78 12.05
CA PRO A 23 -5.03 -2.70 11.42
C PRO A 23 -3.95 -1.91 10.67
N THR A 24 -2.72 -2.44 10.69
CA THR A 24 -1.65 -1.90 9.84
C THR A 24 -1.84 -2.34 8.39
N TRP A 25 -1.04 -1.76 7.47
CA TRP A 25 -0.97 -2.24 6.10
C TRP A 25 -0.62 -3.74 6.05
N THR A 26 0.37 -4.18 6.85
CA THR A 26 0.79 -5.58 6.89
C THR A 26 -0.33 -6.50 7.38
N ASP A 27 -1.01 -6.11 8.46
CA ASP A 27 -2.14 -6.89 9.00
C ASP A 27 -3.26 -7.05 7.96
N THR A 28 -3.48 -6.02 7.15
CA THR A 28 -4.51 -6.03 6.10
C THR A 28 -4.09 -6.88 4.90
N TRP A 29 -2.85 -6.76 4.42
CA TRP A 29 -2.46 -7.30 3.12
C TRP A 29 -1.85 -8.70 3.16
N VAL A 30 -1.18 -9.08 4.25
CA VAL A 30 -0.57 -10.41 4.35
C VAL A 30 -1.59 -11.54 4.17
N PRO A 31 -2.79 -11.51 4.79
CA PRO A 31 -3.81 -12.54 4.58
C PRO A 31 -4.36 -12.58 3.14
N LEU A 32 -4.33 -11.44 2.45
CA LEU A 32 -4.90 -11.26 1.11
C LEU A 32 -3.88 -11.55 -0.01
N GLN A 33 -2.65 -11.93 0.33
CA GLN A 33 -1.59 -12.24 -0.63
C GLN A 33 -1.00 -13.65 -0.41
N PRO A 34 -1.82 -14.70 -0.55
CA PRO A 34 -1.45 -16.07 -0.16
C PRO A 34 -0.36 -16.66 -1.07
N THR A 35 -0.29 -16.25 -2.34
CA THR A 35 0.68 -16.78 -3.31
C THR A 35 1.67 -15.72 -3.79
N GLU A 36 2.71 -16.15 -4.51
CA GLU A 36 3.66 -15.23 -5.14
C GLU A 36 3.00 -14.31 -6.17
N ALA A 37 1.94 -14.77 -6.84
CA ALA A 37 1.24 -13.97 -7.84
C ALA A 37 0.65 -12.69 -7.23
N GLU A 38 0.02 -12.80 -6.06
CA GLU A 38 -0.54 -11.65 -5.34
C GLU A 38 0.52 -10.84 -4.59
N ARG A 39 1.59 -11.48 -4.10
CA ARG A 39 2.71 -10.78 -3.41
C ARG A 39 3.58 -9.98 -4.36
N ARG A 40 3.63 -10.34 -5.64
CA ARG A 40 4.43 -9.61 -6.63
C ARG A 40 3.84 -8.21 -6.81
N MET A 41 4.68 -7.20 -6.60
CA MET A 41 4.25 -5.78 -6.67
C MET A 41 4.63 -5.07 -7.96
N ASP A 42 5.42 -5.72 -8.85
CA ASP A 42 5.86 -5.19 -10.15
C ASP A 42 6.32 -3.71 -10.13
N PRO A 43 7.35 -3.36 -9.33
CA PRO A 43 7.84 -1.99 -9.27
C PRO A 43 8.35 -1.50 -10.62
N ARG A 44 7.94 -0.29 -10.98
CA ARG A 44 8.54 0.46 -12.08
C ARG A 44 8.89 1.86 -11.62
N VAL A 45 10.18 2.20 -11.61
CA VAL A 45 10.63 3.58 -11.37
C VAL A 45 10.18 4.44 -12.56
N VAL A 46 9.43 5.50 -12.27
CA VAL A 46 8.91 6.43 -13.30
C VAL A 46 9.61 7.78 -13.30
N ALA A 47 10.18 8.18 -12.16
CA ALA A 47 11.02 9.37 -12.01
C ALA A 47 11.96 9.22 -10.80
N ALA A 48 13.11 9.89 -10.84
CA ALA A 48 14.05 9.95 -9.72
C ALA A 48 14.82 11.27 -9.73
N SER A 49 15.13 11.78 -8.54
CA SER A 49 16.10 12.84 -8.25
C SER A 49 17.13 12.32 -7.23
N ASP A 50 17.99 13.20 -6.72
CA ASP A 50 18.97 12.85 -5.68
C ASP A 50 18.31 12.43 -4.36
N ASP A 51 17.14 12.98 -4.05
CA ASP A 51 16.45 12.82 -2.77
C ASP A 51 15.05 12.19 -2.87
N GLU A 52 14.51 12.02 -4.08
CA GLU A 52 13.18 11.47 -4.30
C GLU A 52 13.13 10.40 -5.40
N VAL A 53 12.28 9.41 -5.22
CA VAL A 53 11.99 8.37 -6.23
C VAL A 53 10.48 8.20 -6.33
N VAL A 54 9.97 8.19 -7.55
CA VAL A 54 8.58 7.86 -7.85
C VAL A 54 8.53 6.47 -8.45
N VAL A 55 7.74 5.59 -7.83
CA VAL A 55 7.57 4.21 -8.27
C VAL A 55 6.10 3.95 -8.55
N LEU A 56 5.81 3.42 -9.74
CA LEU A 56 4.52 2.81 -10.03
C LEU A 56 4.56 1.36 -9.57
N TRP A 57 3.65 1.01 -8.67
CA TRP A 57 3.43 -0.34 -8.18
C TRP A 57 2.12 -0.89 -8.71
N ARG A 58 1.99 -2.21 -8.62
CA ARG A 58 0.76 -2.95 -8.90
C ARG A 58 0.38 -3.76 -7.67
N GLN A 59 -0.65 -3.30 -6.97
CA GLN A 59 -1.13 -3.91 -5.75
C GLN A 59 -2.20 -4.95 -6.06
N ARG A 60 -2.00 -6.17 -5.56
CA ARG A 60 -2.88 -7.31 -5.80
C ARG A 60 -3.37 -7.91 -4.50
N GLY A 61 -4.59 -8.43 -4.53
CA GLY A 61 -5.20 -9.15 -3.42
C GLY A 61 -6.13 -10.24 -3.91
N LEU A 62 -6.25 -11.30 -3.12
CA LEU A 62 -7.19 -12.41 -3.29
C LEU A 62 -7.90 -12.64 -1.95
N SER A 63 -9.21 -12.47 -1.92
CA SER A 63 -10.02 -12.75 -0.72
C SER A 63 -10.18 -14.27 -0.52
N PRO A 64 -10.50 -14.73 0.71
CA PRO A 64 -10.85 -16.14 0.94
C PRO A 64 -12.04 -16.62 0.10
N ALA A 65 -12.95 -15.71 -0.28
CA ALA A 65 -14.09 -15.99 -1.15
C ALA A 65 -13.72 -16.06 -2.64
N GLY A 66 -12.48 -15.69 -3.01
CA GLY A 66 -11.99 -15.72 -4.39
C GLY A 66 -12.08 -14.39 -5.14
N ASP A 67 -12.53 -13.31 -4.50
CA ASP A 67 -12.53 -11.97 -5.10
C ASP A 67 -11.11 -11.48 -5.31
N ARG A 68 -10.90 -10.69 -6.37
CA ARG A 68 -9.59 -10.16 -6.71
C ARG A 68 -9.58 -8.65 -6.73
N PHE A 69 -8.47 -8.10 -6.25
CA PHE A 69 -8.08 -6.71 -6.48
C PHE A 69 -6.78 -6.68 -7.29
N ASP A 70 -6.71 -5.78 -8.27
CA ASP A 70 -5.49 -5.51 -9.04
C ASP A 70 -5.48 -4.03 -9.47
N GLY A 71 -4.83 -3.20 -8.65
CA GLY A 71 -4.83 -1.74 -8.81
C GLY A 71 -3.43 -1.14 -8.91
N PRO A 72 -3.19 -0.15 -9.79
CA PRO A 72 -1.96 0.63 -9.74
C PRO A 72 -1.93 1.55 -8.51
N VAL A 73 -0.73 1.80 -7.98
CA VAL A 73 -0.48 2.84 -6.98
C VAL A 73 0.86 3.52 -7.26
N LEU A 74 0.89 4.85 -7.17
CA LEU A 74 2.13 5.62 -7.22
C LEU A 74 2.67 5.84 -5.82
N GLY A 75 3.91 5.45 -5.55
CA GLY A 75 4.62 5.80 -4.34
C GLY A 75 5.63 6.90 -4.60
N LEU A 76 5.56 8.00 -3.86
CA LEU A 76 6.63 8.98 -3.74
C LEU A 76 7.46 8.65 -2.49
N TYR A 77 8.74 8.41 -2.70
CA TYR A 77 9.69 8.05 -1.67
C TYR A 77 10.72 9.15 -1.53
N ARG A 78 11.00 9.60 -0.30
CA ARG A 78 12.11 10.51 0.00
C ARG A 78 13.26 9.74 0.64
N VAL A 79 14.45 9.86 0.07
CA VAL A 79 15.69 9.25 0.54
C VAL A 79 16.59 10.34 1.15
N ARG A 80 17.17 10.08 2.31
CA ARG A 80 18.15 10.95 2.97
C ARG A 80 19.30 10.08 3.45
N GLU A 81 20.52 10.46 3.10
CA GLU A 81 21.74 9.71 3.48
C GLU A 81 21.66 8.22 3.09
N GLY A 82 21.11 7.93 1.91
CA GLY A 82 20.90 6.56 1.42
C GLY A 82 19.81 5.77 2.14
N LYS A 83 19.04 6.39 3.04
CA LYS A 83 17.97 5.74 3.82
C LYS A 83 16.60 6.30 3.46
N LEU A 84 15.58 5.43 3.46
CA LEU A 84 14.20 5.83 3.25
C LEU A 84 13.71 6.68 4.44
N ALA A 85 13.44 7.96 4.17
CA ALA A 85 12.95 8.91 5.17
C ALA A 85 11.42 8.97 5.21
N ARG A 86 10.75 8.89 4.05
CA ARG A 86 9.30 9.01 3.90
C ARG A 86 8.80 8.20 2.71
N ALA A 87 7.64 7.57 2.84
CA ALA A 87 6.88 6.98 1.75
C ALA A 87 5.45 7.54 1.77
N GLN A 88 4.96 8.00 0.62
CA GLN A 88 3.60 8.52 0.47
C GLN A 88 2.95 7.98 -0.80
N MET A 89 1.74 7.43 -0.66
CA MET A 89 1.02 6.83 -1.78
C MET A 89 0.03 7.81 -2.42
N PHE A 90 -0.02 7.79 -3.75
CA PHE A 90 -0.82 8.63 -4.64
C PHE A 90 -1.44 7.76 -5.75
N TYR A 91 -2.45 8.30 -6.45
CA TYR A 91 -3.20 7.60 -7.49
C TYR A 91 -3.63 6.20 -7.05
N PHE A 92 -4.57 6.17 -6.11
CA PHE A 92 -5.10 4.97 -5.50
C PHE A 92 -6.62 5.00 -5.74
N ASP A 93 -7.20 4.00 -6.41
CA ASP A 93 -8.66 3.87 -6.44
C ASP A 93 -9.12 3.36 -5.06
N THR A 94 -9.26 4.31 -4.14
CA THR A 94 -9.61 3.99 -2.76
C THR A 94 -11.04 3.50 -2.63
N ALA A 95 -11.91 3.79 -3.61
CA ALA A 95 -13.28 3.32 -3.61
C ALA A 95 -13.36 1.84 -4.02
N GLU A 96 -12.65 1.44 -5.08
CA GLU A 96 -12.51 0.04 -5.46
C GLU A 96 -11.82 -0.76 -4.34
N LEU A 97 -10.70 -0.25 -3.81
CA LEU A 97 -10.02 -0.94 -2.73
C LEU A 97 -10.91 -1.08 -1.48
N ALA A 98 -11.59 -0.02 -1.06
CA ALA A 98 -12.46 -0.09 0.12
C ALA A 98 -13.57 -1.13 -0.06
N ARG A 99 -14.16 -1.24 -1.27
CA ARG A 99 -15.14 -2.30 -1.57
C ARG A 99 -14.53 -3.69 -1.45
N PHE A 100 -13.37 -3.90 -2.05
CA PHE A 100 -12.66 -5.18 -1.94
C PHE A 100 -12.34 -5.55 -0.49
N LEU A 101 -11.81 -4.62 0.30
CA LEU A 101 -11.47 -4.87 1.70
C LEU A 101 -12.72 -5.17 2.55
N ALA A 102 -13.85 -4.49 2.28
CA ALA A 102 -15.10 -4.75 2.98
C ALA A 102 -15.69 -6.14 2.71
N THR A 103 -15.36 -6.79 1.58
CA THR A 103 -15.79 -8.17 1.29
C THR A 103 -14.72 -9.20 1.63
N ALA A 104 -13.49 -8.78 1.92
CA ALA A 104 -12.37 -9.66 2.24
C ALA A 104 -12.13 -9.84 3.75
N ASP A 105 -12.79 -9.04 4.59
CA ASP A 105 -12.86 -9.22 6.04
C ASP A 105 -13.88 -10.34 6.37
N PRO A 106 -13.51 -11.39 7.11
CA PRO A 106 -14.42 -12.50 7.47
C PRO A 106 -15.58 -12.10 8.39
#